data_AF-A0A7S4EJ27-F1
#
_entry.id   AF-A0A7S4EJ27-F1
#
_cell.length_a   1.000
_cell.length_b   1.000
_cell.length_c   1.000
_cell.angle_alpha   90.00
_cell.angle_beta   90.00
_cell.angle_gamma   90.00
#
_symmetry.space_group_name_H-M   'P 1'
#
loop_
_entity.id
_entity.type
_entity.pdbx_description
1 polymer ?
#
loop_
_entity_poly.entity_id
_entity_poly.type
_entity_poly.pdbx_seq_one_letter_code
_entity_poly.pdbx_strand_id
1 'polypeptide(L)'
;MGYFVATMYSMFGDTPSVTNMSFMFYPAVAFNQLIDSWDTSSVTTMYSMFYQAVAFNQPIDSWDTSSVNTMSNTFDQASAFNQPIDAWNTSSVTNMDYMFFYASAFNQPI
;
A
#
# COMPACT_ATOMS: atom_id res chain seq x y z
N MET A 1 -15.93 -10.93 -4.68
CA MET A 1 -15.24 -9.66 -4.36
C MET A 1 -15.83 -8.91 -3.17
N GLY A 2 -17.15 -8.97 -2.87
CA GLY A 2 -17.72 -8.26 -1.72
C GLY A 2 -17.39 -8.82 -0.32
N TYR A 3 -17.09 -10.12 -0.20
CA TYR A 3 -16.79 -10.76 1.09
C TYR A 3 -15.38 -10.47 1.64
N PHE A 4 -14.41 -10.16 0.78
CA PHE A 4 -13.02 -9.92 1.21
C PHE A 4 -12.84 -8.52 1.84
N VAL A 5 -13.63 -7.54 1.40
CA VAL A 5 -13.58 -6.15 1.88
C VAL A 5 -14.26 -6.00 3.25
N ALA A 6 -15.35 -6.75 3.49
CA ALA A 6 -16.09 -6.69 4.75
C ALA A 6 -15.29 -7.22 5.96
N THR A 7 -14.47 -8.25 5.76
CA THR A 7 -13.57 -8.77 6.81
C THR A 7 -12.33 -7.91 7.05
N MET A 8 -12.00 -7.01 6.11
CA MET A 8 -10.88 -6.07 6.27
C MET A 8 -11.30 -4.80 7.02
N TYR A 9 -12.52 -4.30 6.83
CA TYR A 9 -13.02 -3.13 7.58
C TYR A 9 -13.07 -3.36 9.10
N SER A 10 -13.44 -4.57 9.54
CA SER A 10 -13.43 -4.94 10.96
C SER A 10 -12.04 -5.21 11.53
N MET A 11 -11.01 -5.32 10.67
CA MET A 11 -9.63 -5.61 11.07
C MET A 11 -8.80 -4.36 11.40
N PHE A 12 -9.35 -3.15 11.35
CA PHE A 12 -8.60 -1.92 11.68
C PHE A 12 -9.34 -0.95 12.61
N GLY A 13 -10.55 -1.32 13.07
CA GLY A 13 -11.31 -0.52 14.04
C GLY A 13 -11.07 -0.89 15.51
N ASP A 14 -10.67 -2.13 15.82
CA ASP A 14 -10.55 -2.67 17.18
C ASP A 14 -9.52 -3.82 17.32
N THR A 15 -8.62 -3.99 16.34
CA THR A 15 -7.61 -5.06 16.33
C THR A 15 -6.29 -4.58 16.95
N PRO A 16 -5.45 -5.52 17.44
CA PRO A 16 -4.06 -5.21 17.75
C PRO A 16 -3.42 -4.51 16.54
N SER A 17 -2.73 -3.40 16.80
CA SER A 17 -2.10 -2.55 15.78
C SER A 17 -1.45 -3.38 14.68
N VAL A 18 -1.95 -3.29 13.45
CA VAL A 18 -1.44 -4.09 12.34
C VAL A 18 -0.03 -3.62 12.00
N THR A 19 0.96 -4.51 12.20
CA THR A 19 2.37 -4.20 11.95
C THR A 19 2.86 -4.69 10.58
N ASN A 20 2.10 -5.54 9.90
CA ASN A 20 2.49 -6.18 8.65
C ASN A 20 1.35 -6.13 7.63
N MET A 21 1.56 -5.39 6.53
CA MET A 21 0.64 -5.31 5.39
C MET A 21 1.18 -6.00 4.14
N SER A 22 2.16 -6.91 4.31
CA SER A 22 2.80 -7.57 3.18
C SER A 22 1.79 -8.39 2.38
N PHE A 23 1.86 -8.32 1.05
CA PHE A 23 1.00 -9.06 0.10
C PHE A 23 -0.51 -8.87 0.24
N MET A 24 -0.98 -7.88 1.00
CA MET A 24 -2.40 -7.77 1.36
C MET A 24 -3.35 -7.69 0.17
N PHE A 25 -2.90 -7.05 -0.93
CA PHE A 25 -3.63 -6.92 -2.18
C PHE A 25 -2.92 -7.58 -3.36
N TYR A 26 -2.02 -8.53 -3.10
CA TYR A 26 -1.41 -9.34 -4.16
C TYR A 26 -2.26 -10.57 -4.49
N PRO A 27 -2.54 -10.89 -5.77
CA PRO A 27 -2.55 -10.05 -6.96
C PRO A 27 -3.99 -9.60 -7.26
N ALA A 28 -4.52 -8.70 -6.44
CA ALA A 28 -5.91 -8.25 -6.53
C ALA A 28 -6.10 -7.31 -7.74
N VAL A 29 -6.04 -7.88 -8.95
CA VAL A 29 -5.96 -7.16 -10.23
C VAL A 29 -7.06 -6.13 -10.45
N ALA A 30 -8.25 -6.35 -9.86
CA ALA A 30 -9.41 -5.48 -9.98
C ALA A 30 -9.73 -4.69 -8.70
N PHE A 31 -8.85 -4.74 -7.68
CA PHE A 31 -9.01 -3.96 -6.46
C PHE A 31 -8.73 -2.48 -6.74
N ASN A 32 -9.68 -1.63 -6.36
CA ASN A 32 -9.61 -0.17 -6.53
C ASN A 32 -10.58 0.53 -5.55
N GLN A 33 -10.61 0.06 -4.31
CA GLN A 33 -11.50 0.60 -3.27
C GLN A 33 -10.76 1.61 -2.40
N LEU A 34 -11.48 2.61 -1.90
CA LEU A 34 -10.94 3.62 -0.99
C LEU A 34 -10.47 2.97 0.32
N ILE A 35 -9.22 3.24 0.70
CA ILE A 35 -8.55 2.72 1.91
C ILE A 35 -7.69 3.78 2.60
N ASP A 36 -7.86 5.05 2.21
CA ASP A 36 -7.12 6.18 2.79
C ASP A 36 -7.38 6.31 4.30
N SER A 37 -8.55 5.89 4.79
CA SER A 37 -8.95 5.99 6.20
C SER A 37 -8.32 4.96 7.14
N TRP A 38 -7.31 4.20 6.69
CA TRP A 38 -6.69 3.17 7.51
C TRP A 38 -5.63 3.77 8.44
N ASP A 39 -5.60 3.29 9.70
CA ASP A 39 -4.50 3.60 10.61
C ASP A 39 -3.28 2.73 10.28
N THR A 40 -2.24 3.36 9.72
CA THR A 40 -0.97 2.70 9.37
C THR A 40 0.17 3.04 10.33
N SER A 41 -0.10 3.78 11.42
CA SER A 41 0.95 4.32 12.32
C SER A 41 1.88 3.25 12.92
N SER A 42 1.37 2.03 13.06
CA SER A 42 2.12 0.89 13.61
C SER A 42 2.66 -0.06 12.54
N VAL A 43 2.43 0.21 11.25
CA VAL A 43 2.87 -0.65 10.15
C VAL A 43 4.39 -0.55 10.03
N THR A 44 5.03 -1.72 10.01
CA THR A 44 6.49 -1.84 9.88
C THR A 44 6.92 -2.39 8.52
N THR A 45 6.01 -3.03 7.76
CA THR A 45 6.29 -3.55 6.42
C THR A 45 5.09 -3.43 5.49
N MET A 46 5.34 -2.95 4.27
CA MET A 46 4.41 -2.87 3.15
C MET A 46 4.89 -3.69 1.94
N TYR A 47 5.74 -4.71 2.20
CA TYR A 47 6.36 -5.55 1.18
C TYR A 47 5.31 -6.15 0.21
N SER A 48 5.45 -5.87 -1.09
CA SER A 48 4.58 -6.40 -2.14
C SER A 48 3.08 -6.16 -1.91
N MET A 49 2.70 -5.15 -1.11
CA MET A 49 1.30 -4.95 -0.68
C MET A 49 0.33 -4.82 -1.86
N PHE A 50 0.69 -4.04 -2.88
CA PHE A 50 -0.07 -3.85 -4.12
C PHE A 50 0.61 -4.47 -5.34
N TYR A 51 1.48 -5.47 -5.13
CA TYR A 51 2.10 -6.18 -6.24
C TYR A 51 1.00 -6.74 -7.17
N GLN A 52 1.09 -6.46 -8.47
CA GLN A 52 0.08 -6.84 -9.47
C GLN A 52 -1.37 -6.37 -9.17
N ALA A 53 -1.58 -5.35 -8.33
CA ALA A 53 -2.88 -4.70 -8.15
C ALA A 53 -3.14 -3.72 -9.31
N VAL A 54 -3.25 -4.29 -10.53
CA VAL A 54 -3.26 -3.58 -11.82
C VAL A 54 -4.20 -2.37 -11.85
N ALA A 55 -5.41 -2.48 -11.28
CA ALA A 55 -6.42 -1.44 -11.31
C ALA A 55 -6.35 -0.43 -10.15
N PHE A 56 -5.45 -0.61 -9.17
CA PHE A 56 -5.43 0.22 -7.97
C PHE A 56 -4.90 1.62 -8.28
N ASN A 57 -5.72 2.64 -7.99
CA ASN A 57 -5.37 4.05 -8.16
C ASN A 57 -6.21 4.93 -7.21
N GLN A 58 -6.23 4.58 -5.92
CA GLN A 58 -6.93 5.34 -4.88
C GLN A 58 -5.92 6.09 -4.00
N PRO A 59 -6.31 7.27 -3.45
CA PRO A 59 -5.45 8.04 -2.56
C PRO A 59 -5.06 7.24 -1.32
N ILE A 60 -3.81 7.43 -0.90
CA ILE A 60 -3.14 6.82 0.26
C ILE A 60 -2.07 7.76 0.83
N ASP A 61 -2.14 9.05 0.50
CA ASP A 61 -1.20 10.07 0.93
C ASP A 61 -1.28 10.34 2.44
N SER A 62 -2.43 10.02 3.07
CA SER A 62 -2.65 10.21 4.50
C SER A 62 -2.00 9.14 5.39
N TRP A 63 -1.47 8.06 4.80
CA TRP A 63 -0.86 6.97 5.55
C TRP A 63 0.40 7.42 6.28
N ASP A 64 0.47 7.12 7.57
CA ASP A 64 1.70 7.24 8.35
C ASP A 64 2.65 6.09 8.00
N THR A 65 3.75 6.40 7.31
CA THR A 65 4.80 5.43 6.94
C THR A 65 6.05 5.55 7.82
N SER A 66 6.04 6.36 8.87
CA SER A 66 7.23 6.68 9.68
C SER A 66 7.86 5.46 10.36
N SER A 67 7.06 4.43 10.64
CA SER A 67 7.48 3.15 11.23
C SER A 67 7.87 2.08 10.20
N VAL A 68 7.64 2.33 8.90
CA VAL A 68 7.86 1.34 7.84
C VAL A 68 9.35 1.19 7.54
N ASN A 69 9.84 -0.04 7.57
CA ASN A 69 11.23 -0.37 7.24
C ASN A 69 11.41 -1.05 5.88
N THR A 70 10.33 -1.58 5.28
CA THR A 70 10.38 -2.32 3.99
C THR A 70 9.21 -1.92 3.09
N MET A 71 9.54 -1.47 1.87
CA MET A 71 8.60 -1.08 0.79
C MET A 71 8.97 -1.74 -0.55
N SER A 72 9.74 -2.83 -0.54
CA SER A 72 10.09 -3.50 -1.79
C SER A 72 8.88 -4.09 -2.50
N ASN A 73 8.83 -3.91 -3.82
CA ASN A 73 7.75 -4.34 -4.72
C ASN A 73 6.35 -3.80 -4.36
N THR A 74 6.21 -2.79 -3.49
CA THR A 74 4.90 -2.34 -2.99
C THR A 74 3.93 -2.01 -4.12
N PHE A 75 4.37 -1.36 -5.19
CA PHE A 75 3.59 -1.04 -6.40
C PHE A 75 4.13 -1.73 -7.66
N ASP A 76 4.92 -2.80 -7.54
CA ASP A 76 5.40 -3.53 -8.72
C ASP A 76 4.19 -4.02 -9.54
N GLN A 77 4.18 -3.75 -10.85
CA GLN A 77 3.08 -4.05 -11.77
C GLN A 77 1.70 -3.46 -11.39
N ALA A 78 1.63 -2.50 -10.46
CA ALA A 78 0.42 -1.71 -10.21
C ALA A 78 0.27 -0.64 -11.31
N SER A 79 -0.02 -1.09 -12.53
CA SER A 79 0.17 -0.29 -13.74
C SER A 79 -0.70 0.97 -13.83
N ALA A 80 -1.82 1.04 -13.11
CA ALA A 80 -2.70 2.20 -13.04
C ALA A 80 -2.36 3.20 -11.91
N PHE A 81 -1.48 2.85 -10.97
CA PHE A 81 -1.21 3.68 -9.80
C PHE A 81 -0.47 4.97 -10.20
N ASN A 82 -1.06 6.12 -9.85
CA ASN A 82 -0.48 7.45 -10.12
C ASN A 82 -0.95 8.49 -9.08
N GLN A 83 -1.06 8.08 -7.81
CA GLN A 83 -1.43 8.98 -6.71
C GLN A 83 -0.18 9.56 -6.03
N PRO A 84 -0.26 10.81 -5.53
CA PRO A 84 0.84 11.40 -4.78
C PRO A 84 1.13 10.60 -3.51
N ILE A 85 2.41 10.48 -3.19
CA ILE A 85 2.95 9.81 -1.99
C ILE A 85 4.20 10.56 -1.47
N ASP A 86 4.39 11.80 -1.90
CA ASP A 86 5.51 12.66 -1.49
C ASP A 86 5.46 13.04 0.00
N ALA A 87 4.30 12.87 0.64
CA ALA A 87 4.14 13.03 2.09
C ALA A 87 4.66 11.83 2.90
N TRP A 88 4.97 10.69 2.25
CA TRP A 88 5.41 9.49 2.96
C TRP A 88 6.79 9.70 3.60
N ASN A 89 6.86 9.47 4.92
CA ASN A 89 8.12 9.46 5.63
C ASN A 89 8.84 8.13 5.36
N THR A 90 9.95 8.20 4.64
CA THR A 90 10.77 7.04 4.25
C THR A 90 12.08 6.93 5.02
N SER A 91 12.29 7.74 6.06
CA SER A 91 13.56 7.79 6.81
C SER A 91 13.92 6.47 7.53
N SER A 92 12.92 5.65 7.86
CA SER A 92 13.10 4.32 8.48
C SER A 92 13.27 3.19 7.45
N VAL A 93 13.03 3.47 6.16
CA VAL A 93 12.99 2.44 5.12
C VAL A 93 14.40 2.00 4.75
N THR A 94 14.64 0.70 4.82
CA THR A 94 15.93 0.08 4.49
C THR A 94 15.93 -0.65 3.16
N ASN A 95 14.75 -0.93 2.59
CA ASN A 95 14.60 -1.59 1.30
C ASN A 95 13.38 -1.04 0.51
N MET A 96 13.64 -0.54 -0.69
CA MET A 96 12.66 -0.07 -1.69
C MET A 96 12.85 -0.74 -3.07
N ASP A 97 13.54 -1.88 -3.12
CA ASP A 97 13.84 -2.58 -4.36
C ASP A 97 12.55 -2.83 -5.15
N TYR A 98 12.59 -2.50 -6.44
CA TYR A 98 11.49 -2.69 -7.39
C TYR A 98 10.15 -2.04 -6.96
N MET A 99 10.13 -1.07 -6.03
CA MET A 99 8.89 -0.49 -5.48
C MET A 99 7.90 -0.05 -6.56
N PHE A 100 8.38 0.49 -7.68
CA PHE A 100 7.58 0.94 -8.84
C PHE A 100 7.93 0.20 -10.14
N PHE A 101 8.53 -0.99 -10.06
CA PHE A 101 8.88 -1.75 -11.26
C PHE A 101 7.61 -2.04 -12.08
N TYR A 102 7.61 -1.75 -13.39
CA TYR A 102 6.41 -1.82 -14.24
C TYR A 102 5.15 -1.06 -13.75
N ALA A 103 5.26 -0.11 -12.82
CA ALA A 103 4.18 0.82 -12.46
C ALA A 103 4.04 1.92 -13.53
N SER A 104 3.58 1.54 -14.73
CA SER A 104 3.73 2.35 -15.95
C SER A 104 3.05 3.73 -15.92
N ALA A 105 2.02 3.93 -15.10
CA ALA A 105 1.33 5.21 -15.00
C ALA A 105 1.98 6.17 -13.99
N PHE A 106 2.87 5.70 -13.12
CA PHE A 106 3.39 6.50 -12.01
C PHE A 106 4.31 7.63 -12.52
N ASN A 107 3.91 8.86 -12.24
CA ASN A 107 4.65 10.07 -12.60
C ASN A 107 4.44 11.18 -11.55
N GLN A 108 4.61 10.83 -10.27
CA GLN A 108 4.47 11.74 -9.13
C GLN A 108 5.85 12.03 -8.50
N PRO A 109 5.98 13.14 -7.74
CA PRO A 109 7.17 13.39 -6.92
C PRO A 109 7.40 12.26 -5.88
N ILE A 110 8.67 12.06 -5.51
CA ILE A 110 9.15 11.16 -4.44
C ILE A 110 10.14 11.94 -3.58
#